data_AF-L8M8I5-F1
#
_entry.id   AF-L8M8I5-F1
#
_cell.length_a   1.000
_cell.length_b   1.000
_cell.length_c   1.000
_cell.angle_alpha   90.00
_cell.angle_beta   90.00
_cell.angle_gamma   90.00
#
_symmetry.space_group_name_H-M   'P 1'
#
loop_
_entity.id
_entity.type
_entity.pdbx_description
1 polymer ?
#
loop_
_entity_poly.entity_id
_entity_poly.type
_entity_poly.pdbx_seq_one_letter_code
_entity_poly.pdbx_strand_id
1 'polypeptide(L)'
;MNQEFLISKIGKYTSVLSVASAITLSFSSFAIAADPFRVDNARDIGEHTEEAFNTLFVLGDYFGSLEPLKIAEVEEPNEPLAYTLRASLAFTEEDWETLNTYAQKTLEVAEKLEKTDPLRGNLYLAVGHFLDGAYIYEKDGPLGAIQKLQLVFKYFDAAEVADPNDPELNLIKGYMDLLLAVNLPFSSPEQAITRFKTYAAPNYLVNRGIAVAYRDLENYETALKFADKALEIAPDNPEHYYLKGQILKNMGKQQNSIPILERALDYFSRAIKQESQLPKFIVKPLKRELNQTNKRIAKIKAETANK
;
A
#
# COMPACT_ATOMS: atom_id res chain seq x y z
N MET A 1 -38.64 19.69 -52.28
CA MET A 1 -38.46 20.98 -52.98
C MET A 1 -37.33 21.70 -52.24
N ASN A 2 -36.05 21.56 -52.64
CA ASN A 2 -35.38 22.12 -53.83
C ASN A 2 -35.68 23.62 -53.96
N GLN A 3 -34.76 24.57 -54.12
CA GLN A 3 -33.32 24.67 -54.46
C GLN A 3 -32.92 26.10 -53.97
N GLU A 4 -31.69 26.52 -53.70
CA GLU A 4 -30.48 26.72 -54.53
C GLU A 4 -29.36 27.07 -53.51
N PHE A 5 -28.25 26.36 -53.33
CA PHE A 5 -27.11 26.10 -54.21
C PHE A 5 -26.47 27.35 -54.85
N LEU A 6 -25.41 27.86 -54.21
CA LEU A 6 -24.24 28.37 -54.92
C LEU A 6 -22.98 28.25 -54.05
N ILE A 7 -22.18 27.25 -54.41
CA ILE A 7 -20.81 26.99 -53.98
C ILE A 7 -19.87 27.90 -54.78
N SER A 8 -18.73 28.27 -54.16
CA SER A 8 -17.38 28.40 -54.77
C SER A 8 -16.75 29.80 -54.70
N LYS A 9 -15.76 29.98 -53.80
CA LYS A 9 -14.34 29.89 -54.19
C LYS A 9 -13.39 29.91 -52.98
N ILE A 10 -12.42 29.01 -53.07
CA ILE A 10 -11.28 28.77 -52.18
C ILE A 10 -10.33 29.97 -52.17
N GLY A 11 -9.77 30.29 -50.99
CA GLY A 11 -8.72 31.30 -50.83
C GLY A 11 -8.02 31.30 -49.47
N LYS A 12 -7.11 30.34 -49.27
CA LYS A 12 -5.83 30.41 -48.52
C LYS A 12 -5.81 30.90 -47.05
N TYR A 13 -5.33 29.99 -46.19
CA TYR A 13 -4.59 30.20 -44.95
C TYR A 13 -3.95 31.59 -44.79
N THR A 14 -4.22 32.25 -43.66
CA THR A 14 -3.17 32.83 -42.79
C THR A 14 -3.75 33.12 -41.40
N SER A 15 -2.97 32.73 -40.41
CA SER A 15 -3.10 32.90 -38.97
C SER A 15 -3.22 34.36 -38.54
N VAL A 16 -4.18 34.66 -37.65
CA VAL A 16 -4.00 35.69 -36.60
C VAL A 16 -4.63 35.17 -35.31
N LEU A 17 -3.75 34.82 -34.37
CA LEU A 17 -4.07 34.66 -32.95
C LEU A 17 -4.84 35.89 -32.47
N SER A 18 -6.04 35.72 -31.94
CA SER A 18 -6.62 36.67 -31.00
C SER A 18 -6.49 36.08 -29.60
N VAL A 19 -5.49 36.61 -28.91
CA VAL A 19 -5.19 36.38 -27.49
C VAL A 19 -6.38 36.87 -26.68
N ALA A 20 -7.20 35.94 -26.19
CA ALA A 20 -8.09 36.20 -25.06
C ALA A 20 -7.32 35.85 -23.79
N SER A 21 -6.68 36.86 -23.21
CA SER A 21 -6.09 36.80 -21.87
C SER A 21 -7.19 36.58 -20.84
N ALA A 22 -7.53 35.33 -20.55
CA ALA A 22 -8.20 35.00 -19.31
C ALA A 22 -7.14 35.01 -18.22
N ILE A 23 -7.18 36.05 -17.38
CA ILE A 23 -6.47 36.10 -16.11
C ILE A 23 -7.01 34.93 -15.28
N THR A 24 -6.35 33.78 -15.37
CA THR A 24 -6.47 32.75 -14.35
C THR A 24 -5.81 33.33 -13.11
N LEU A 25 -6.63 33.80 -12.18
CA LEU A 25 -6.24 33.97 -10.79
C LEU A 25 -5.61 32.65 -10.36
N SER A 26 -4.28 32.61 -10.34
CA SER A 26 -3.50 31.64 -9.59
C SER A 26 -3.81 31.93 -8.12
N PHE A 27 -4.91 31.37 -7.63
CA PHE A 27 -4.95 30.93 -6.25
C PHE A 27 -3.88 29.85 -6.16
N SER A 28 -2.67 30.25 -5.78
CA SER A 28 -1.77 29.38 -5.05
C SER A 28 -2.52 28.99 -3.77
N SER A 29 -3.39 27.98 -3.88
CA SER A 29 -3.63 27.11 -2.76
C SER A 29 -2.24 26.61 -2.40
N PHE A 30 -1.68 27.08 -1.28
CA PHE A 30 -0.80 26.21 -0.51
C PHE A 30 -1.66 24.99 -0.21
N ALA A 31 -1.63 24.00 -1.11
CA ALA A 31 -2.14 22.69 -0.81
C ALA A 31 -1.21 22.21 0.29
N ILE A 32 -1.69 22.27 1.54
CA ILE A 32 -1.07 21.51 2.62
C ILE A 32 -0.94 20.10 2.05
N ALA A 33 0.28 19.57 1.99
CA ALA A 33 0.50 18.20 1.54
C ALA A 33 -0.45 17.29 2.32
N ALA A 34 -1.22 16.47 1.62
CA ALA A 34 -2.36 15.80 2.21
C ALA A 34 -1.89 14.66 3.11
N ASP A 35 -2.13 14.79 4.42
CA ASP A 35 -2.06 13.67 5.36
C ASP A 35 -2.92 12.52 4.80
N PRO A 36 -2.33 11.38 4.39
CA PRO A 36 -3.09 10.32 3.76
C PRO A 36 -3.98 9.58 4.76
N PHE A 37 -3.80 9.81 6.06
CA PHE A 37 -4.51 9.11 7.13
C PHE A 37 -5.63 9.95 7.71
N ARG A 38 -5.55 11.28 7.70
CA ARG A 38 -6.45 12.16 8.45
C ARG A 38 -7.11 13.21 7.58
N VAL A 39 -8.43 13.26 7.66
CA VAL A 39 -9.24 14.37 7.11
C VAL A 39 -9.33 15.50 8.14
N ASP A 40 -9.57 15.16 9.40
CA ASP A 40 -9.61 16.10 10.52
C ASP A 40 -8.26 16.10 11.25
N ASN A 41 -7.76 17.28 11.64
CA ASN A 41 -6.42 17.44 12.22
C ASN A 41 -5.31 16.84 11.34
N ALA A 42 -5.42 17.05 10.03
CA ALA A 42 -4.41 16.66 9.05
C ALA A 42 -3.03 17.23 9.43
N ARG A 43 -2.01 16.39 9.32
CA ARG A 43 -0.62 16.76 9.58
C ARG A 43 0.09 17.05 8.26
N ASP A 44 0.86 18.13 8.25
CA ASP A 44 1.74 18.41 7.13
C ASP A 44 2.91 17.41 7.14
N ILE A 45 2.96 16.56 6.12
CA ILE A 45 4.02 15.58 5.90
C ILE A 45 5.00 16.02 4.82
N GLY A 46 4.75 17.15 4.15
CA GLY A 46 5.50 17.59 2.98
C GLY A 46 5.09 16.89 1.67
N GLU A 47 5.25 17.60 0.56
CA GLU A 47 4.76 17.19 -0.76
C GLU A 47 5.50 15.98 -1.34
N HIS A 48 6.79 15.82 -1.02
CA HIS A 48 7.60 14.72 -1.52
C HIS A 48 7.36 13.43 -0.74
N THR A 49 7.13 13.53 0.57
CA THR A 49 6.67 12.38 1.36
C THR A 49 5.28 11.93 0.92
N GLU A 50 4.37 12.87 0.67
CA GLU A 50 3.04 12.56 0.12
C GLU A 50 3.15 11.87 -1.26
N GLU A 51 3.96 12.42 -2.17
CA GLU A 51 4.20 11.85 -3.49
C GLU A 51 4.77 10.42 -3.39
N ALA A 52 5.77 10.22 -2.53
CA ALA A 52 6.35 8.91 -2.26
C ALA A 52 5.31 7.92 -1.72
N PHE A 53 4.50 8.34 -0.76
CA PHE A 53 3.44 7.52 -0.18
C PHE A 53 2.42 7.11 -1.24
N ASN A 54 1.94 8.06 -2.05
CA ASN A 54 0.98 7.78 -3.11
C ASN A 54 1.59 6.87 -4.20
N THR A 55 2.83 7.11 -4.58
CA THR A 55 3.54 6.26 -5.55
C THR A 55 3.65 4.82 -5.04
N LEU A 56 4.05 4.65 -3.78
CA LEU A 56 4.19 3.33 -3.19
C LEU A 56 2.84 2.61 -3.02
N PHE A 57 1.84 3.27 -2.43
CA PHE A 57 0.64 2.58 -1.95
C PHE A 57 -0.56 2.73 -2.88
N VAL A 58 -0.72 3.85 -3.57
CA VAL A 58 -1.80 4.03 -4.56
C VAL A 58 -1.41 3.40 -5.88
N LEU A 59 -0.21 3.68 -6.39
CA LEU A 59 0.23 3.11 -7.67
C LEU A 59 0.81 1.70 -7.51
N GLY A 60 1.27 1.33 -6.31
CA GLY A 60 1.95 0.05 -6.11
C GLY A 60 3.35 0.04 -6.70
N ASP A 61 3.96 1.21 -6.89
CA ASP A 61 5.29 1.38 -7.47
C ASP A 61 6.35 1.60 -6.39
N TYR A 62 6.96 0.49 -5.98
CA TYR A 62 7.96 0.49 -4.91
C TYR A 62 9.21 1.28 -5.32
N PHE A 63 9.67 1.08 -6.55
CA PHE A 63 10.92 1.70 -7.01
C PHE A 63 10.70 3.13 -7.52
N GLY A 64 9.52 3.44 -8.06
CA GLY A 64 9.12 4.81 -8.41
C GLY A 64 9.10 5.74 -7.20
N SER A 65 8.81 5.22 -6.01
CA SER A 65 8.81 6.02 -4.77
C SER A 65 10.21 6.47 -4.31
N LEU A 66 11.30 5.91 -4.85
CA LEU A 66 12.65 6.20 -4.37
C LEU A 66 13.12 7.63 -4.64
N GLU A 67 12.76 8.21 -5.79
CA GLU A 67 13.16 9.58 -6.12
C GLU A 67 12.47 10.63 -5.22
N PRO A 68 11.13 10.64 -5.05
CA PRO A 68 10.50 11.56 -4.11
C PRO A 68 11.01 11.36 -2.67
N LEU A 69 11.27 10.12 -2.23
CA LEU A 69 11.88 9.89 -0.90
C LEU A 69 13.29 10.47 -0.75
N LYS A 70 14.06 10.53 -1.83
CA LYS A 70 15.39 11.14 -1.82
C LYS A 70 15.31 12.66 -1.73
N ILE A 71 14.30 13.26 -2.34
CA ILE A 71 14.06 14.71 -2.25
C ILE A 71 13.52 15.05 -0.84
N ALA A 72 12.55 14.28 -0.33
CA ALA A 72 12.00 14.41 1.02
C ALA A 72 13.09 14.37 2.10
N GLU A 73 14.10 13.51 1.95
CA GLU A 73 15.22 13.44 2.90
C GLU A 73 16.00 14.77 3.02
N VAL A 74 16.02 15.60 1.98
CA VAL A 74 16.70 16.89 1.97
C VAL A 74 15.74 18.02 2.38
N GLU A 75 14.53 18.01 1.84
CA GLU A 75 13.58 19.12 1.96
C GLU A 75 12.61 18.99 3.15
N GLU A 76 12.38 17.75 3.62
CA GLU A 76 11.45 17.38 4.69
C GLU A 76 12.18 16.62 5.82
N PRO A 77 13.33 17.11 6.34
CA PRO A 77 14.23 16.31 7.18
C PRO A 77 13.65 15.91 8.54
N ASN A 78 12.54 16.53 8.96
CA ASN A 78 11.84 16.26 10.21
C ASN A 78 10.62 15.33 10.03
N GLU A 79 10.42 14.79 8.83
CA GLU A 79 9.31 13.89 8.52
C GLU A 79 9.72 12.41 8.73
N PRO A 80 9.22 11.73 9.78
CA PRO A 80 9.62 10.36 10.06
C PRO A 80 9.07 9.34 9.03
N LEU A 81 7.92 9.61 8.39
CA LEU A 81 7.32 8.73 7.39
C LEU A 81 8.27 8.48 6.22
N ALA A 82 8.91 9.52 5.68
CA ALA A 82 9.88 9.36 4.59
C ALA A 82 11.00 8.36 4.96
N TYR A 83 11.55 8.46 6.17
CA TYR A 83 12.58 7.53 6.63
C TYR A 83 12.03 6.11 6.85
N THR A 84 10.80 5.96 7.37
CA THR A 84 10.19 4.63 7.49
C THR A 84 9.93 3.98 6.14
N LEU A 85 9.53 4.73 5.13
CA LEU A 85 9.32 4.21 3.77
C LEU A 85 10.65 3.76 3.17
N ARG A 86 11.72 4.56 3.32
CA ARG A 86 13.09 4.19 2.90
C ARG A 86 13.58 2.92 3.59
N ALA A 87 13.43 2.83 4.91
CA ALA A 87 13.77 1.65 5.69
C ALA A 87 12.98 0.42 5.24
N SER A 88 11.67 0.57 5.03
CA SER A 88 10.79 -0.51 4.58
C SER A 88 11.20 -1.02 3.19
N LEU A 89 11.52 -0.13 2.24
CA LEU A 89 12.02 -0.52 0.93
C LEU A 89 13.36 -1.27 1.03
N ALA A 90 14.27 -0.79 1.86
CA ALA A 90 15.54 -1.47 2.11
C ALA A 90 15.35 -2.88 2.68
N PHE A 91 14.42 -3.06 3.63
CA PHE A 91 14.03 -4.37 4.13
C PHE A 91 13.54 -5.29 3.00
N THR A 92 12.71 -4.78 2.09
CA THR A 92 12.16 -5.59 0.98
C THR A 92 13.21 -6.05 -0.04
N GLU A 93 14.30 -5.29 -0.17
CA GLU A 93 15.43 -5.60 -1.05
C GLU A 93 16.60 -6.28 -0.31
N GLU A 94 16.40 -6.66 0.96
CA GLU A 94 17.42 -7.29 1.82
C GLU A 94 18.68 -6.41 1.99
N ASP A 95 18.52 -5.08 1.90
CA ASP A 95 19.59 -4.10 2.15
C ASP A 95 19.59 -3.70 3.64
N TRP A 96 20.24 -4.55 4.44
CA TRP A 96 20.24 -4.44 5.89
C TRP A 96 20.95 -3.19 6.42
N GLU A 97 21.98 -2.69 5.73
CA GLU A 97 22.71 -1.50 6.18
C GLU A 97 21.91 -0.22 5.91
N THR A 98 21.24 -0.15 4.75
CA THR A 98 20.29 0.94 4.46
C THR A 98 19.08 0.88 5.39
N LEU A 99 18.55 -0.32 5.67
CA LEU A 99 17.49 -0.52 6.66
C LEU A 99 17.88 0.07 8.01
N ASN A 100 19.03 -0.31 8.56
CA ASN A 100 19.50 0.18 9.85
C ASN A 100 19.66 1.71 9.84
N THR A 101 20.29 2.25 8.79
CA THR A 101 20.49 3.70 8.64
C THR A 101 19.16 4.47 8.76
N TYR A 102 18.13 4.03 8.04
CA TYR A 102 16.85 4.73 8.04
C TYR A 102 15.96 4.38 9.25
N ALA A 103 16.15 3.21 9.88
CA ALA A 103 15.55 2.90 11.17
C ALA A 103 16.07 3.86 12.26
N GLN A 104 17.38 4.10 12.32
CA GLN A 104 17.95 5.05 13.29
C GLN A 104 17.51 6.50 13.02
N LYS A 105 17.44 6.92 11.74
CA LYS A 105 16.90 8.25 11.39
C LYS A 105 15.43 8.41 11.81
N THR A 106 14.61 7.37 11.60
CA THR A 106 13.22 7.34 12.06
C THR A 106 13.16 7.56 13.57
N LEU A 107 13.95 6.81 14.35
CA LEU A 107 13.99 6.93 15.81
C LEU A 107 14.41 8.33 16.24
N GLU A 108 15.49 8.88 15.67
CA GLU A 108 15.99 10.22 16.02
C GLU A 108 14.94 11.32 15.81
N VAL A 109 14.24 11.28 14.67
CA VAL A 109 13.18 12.25 14.36
C VAL A 109 11.97 12.04 15.26
N ALA A 110 11.58 10.79 15.49
CA ALA A 110 10.45 10.45 16.35
C ALA A 110 10.67 10.89 17.82
N GLU A 111 11.88 10.76 18.36
CA GLU A 111 12.24 11.25 19.71
C GLU A 111 12.09 12.77 19.86
N LYS A 112 12.39 13.53 18.80
CA LYS A 112 12.21 14.99 18.79
C LYS A 112 10.72 15.33 18.68
N LEU A 113 10.01 14.62 17.80
CA LEU A 113 8.60 14.82 17.50
C LEU A 113 7.70 14.51 18.70
N GLU A 114 8.04 13.50 19.51
CA GLU A 114 7.27 13.08 20.69
C GLU A 114 6.98 14.22 21.68
N LYS A 115 7.89 15.19 21.78
CA LYS A 115 7.76 16.35 22.68
C LYS A 115 6.65 17.30 22.28
N THR A 116 6.31 17.35 20.99
CA THR A 116 5.32 18.27 20.41
C THR A 116 4.09 17.56 19.89
N ASP A 117 4.23 16.30 19.51
CA ASP A 117 3.17 15.42 19.03
C ASP A 117 3.39 14.01 19.64
N PRO A 118 2.93 13.78 20.87
CA PRO A 118 3.14 12.51 21.57
C PRO A 118 2.57 11.30 20.83
N LEU A 119 1.44 11.47 20.14
CA LEU A 119 0.85 10.41 19.33
C LEU A 119 1.81 9.99 18.22
N ARG A 120 2.24 10.95 17.39
CA ARG A 120 3.07 10.67 16.22
C ARG A 120 4.49 10.28 16.61
N GLY A 121 5.08 10.95 17.59
CA GLY A 121 6.39 10.57 18.11
C GLY A 121 6.41 9.14 18.63
N ASN A 122 5.45 8.75 19.48
CA ASN A 122 5.39 7.37 19.97
C ASN A 122 5.06 6.37 18.87
N LEU A 123 4.19 6.71 17.91
CA LEU A 123 3.92 5.85 16.74
C LEU A 123 5.20 5.54 15.96
N TYR A 124 5.99 6.56 15.63
CA TYR A 124 7.22 6.38 14.85
C TYR A 124 8.39 5.82 15.69
N LEU A 125 8.38 5.98 17.02
CA LEU A 125 9.29 5.23 17.90
C LEU A 125 8.99 3.73 17.86
N ALA A 126 7.71 3.34 17.87
CA ALA A 126 7.31 1.94 17.72
C ALA A 126 7.75 1.39 16.35
N VAL A 127 7.45 2.10 15.25
CA VAL A 127 7.84 1.69 13.89
C VAL A 127 9.36 1.63 13.74
N GLY A 128 10.09 2.62 14.24
CA GLY A 128 11.56 2.65 14.20
C GLY A 128 12.17 1.46 14.96
N HIS A 129 11.65 1.12 16.13
CA HIS A 129 12.12 -0.06 16.86
C HIS A 129 11.73 -1.38 16.21
N PHE A 130 10.62 -1.44 15.47
CA PHE A 130 10.27 -2.61 14.68
C PHE A 130 11.30 -2.84 13.56
N LEU A 131 11.66 -1.78 12.83
CA LEU A 131 12.65 -1.83 11.74
C LEU A 131 14.06 -2.14 12.24
N ASP A 132 14.48 -1.50 13.33
CA ASP A 132 15.76 -1.78 14.00
C ASP A 132 15.78 -3.21 14.58
N GLY A 133 14.65 -3.66 15.13
CA GLY A 133 14.46 -5.05 15.56
C GLY A 133 14.60 -6.05 14.42
N ALA A 134 14.13 -5.72 13.22
CA ALA A 134 14.31 -6.57 12.03
C ALA A 134 15.79 -6.67 11.61
N TYR A 135 16.54 -5.55 11.67
CA TYR A 135 17.99 -5.58 11.46
C TYR A 135 18.71 -6.45 12.49
N ILE A 136 18.41 -6.27 13.78
CA ILE A 136 19.01 -7.06 14.86
C ILE A 136 18.61 -8.54 14.74
N TYR A 137 17.37 -8.84 14.37
CA TYR A 137 16.92 -10.21 14.13
C TYR A 137 17.78 -10.89 13.06
N GLU A 138 18.09 -10.19 11.97
CA GLU A 138 18.91 -10.73 10.90
C GLU A 138 20.37 -10.94 11.33
N LYS A 139 20.96 -9.99 12.07
CA LYS A 139 22.37 -10.05 12.48
C LYS A 139 22.62 -10.99 13.65
N ASP A 140 21.77 -10.94 14.67
CA ASP A 140 21.97 -11.54 15.98
C ASP A 140 20.95 -12.65 16.31
N GLY A 141 19.95 -12.85 15.43
CA GLY A 141 18.89 -13.83 15.60
C GLY A 141 17.74 -13.38 16.51
N PRO A 142 16.73 -14.24 16.72
CA PRO A 142 15.48 -13.89 17.40
C PRO A 142 15.66 -13.34 18.82
N LEU A 143 16.65 -13.87 19.57
CA LEU A 143 16.88 -13.46 20.96
C LEU A 143 17.38 -12.02 21.06
N GLY A 144 18.17 -11.55 20.08
CA GLY A 144 18.63 -10.16 20.04
C GLY A 144 17.48 -9.17 19.83
N ALA A 145 16.44 -9.58 19.10
CA ALA A 145 15.32 -8.71 18.75
C ALA A 145 14.24 -8.59 19.85
N ILE A 146 14.28 -9.42 20.92
CA ILE A 146 13.23 -9.44 21.95
C ILE A 146 13.06 -8.07 22.63
N GLN A 147 14.18 -7.40 22.97
CA GLN A 147 14.12 -6.10 23.61
C GLN A 147 13.46 -5.04 22.71
N LYS A 148 13.72 -5.11 21.39
CA LYS A 148 13.11 -4.19 20.43
C LYS A 148 11.62 -4.44 20.30
N LEU A 149 11.20 -5.71 20.26
CA LEU A 149 9.77 -6.05 20.26
C LEU A 149 9.03 -5.51 21.49
N GLN A 150 9.65 -5.56 22.67
CA GLN A 150 9.08 -4.94 23.88
C GLN A 150 8.90 -3.42 23.74
N LEU A 151 9.87 -2.75 23.12
CA LEU A 151 9.79 -1.31 22.84
C LEU A 151 8.69 -0.99 21.82
N VAL A 152 8.52 -1.82 20.78
CA VAL A 152 7.42 -1.67 19.81
C VAL A 152 6.07 -1.60 20.53
N PHE A 153 5.78 -2.58 21.39
CA PHE A 153 4.52 -2.58 22.14
C PHE A 153 4.41 -1.40 23.11
N LYS A 154 5.48 -1.11 23.87
CA LYS A 154 5.51 0.04 24.80
C LYS A 154 5.12 1.35 24.10
N TYR A 155 5.68 1.60 22.92
CA TYR A 155 5.44 2.85 22.21
C TYR A 155 4.10 2.87 21.46
N PHE A 156 3.62 1.74 20.96
CA PHE A 156 2.24 1.67 20.47
C PHE A 156 1.21 1.92 21.57
N ASP A 157 1.44 1.41 22.79
CA ASP A 157 0.56 1.67 23.93
C ASP A 157 0.59 3.17 24.30
N ALA A 158 1.77 3.81 24.28
CA ALA A 158 1.88 5.24 24.52
C ALA A 158 1.19 6.09 23.44
N ALA A 159 1.29 5.70 22.16
CA ALA A 159 0.56 6.34 21.07
C ALA A 159 -0.97 6.19 21.24
N GLU A 160 -1.44 5.01 21.63
CA GLU A 160 -2.86 4.74 21.87
C GLU A 160 -3.42 5.51 23.08
N VAL A 161 -2.61 5.77 24.10
CA VAL A 161 -2.99 6.66 25.21
C VAL A 161 -3.18 8.11 24.73
N ALA A 162 -2.39 8.57 23.76
CA ALA A 162 -2.48 9.93 23.23
C ALA A 162 -3.73 10.12 22.36
N ASP A 163 -4.00 9.18 21.45
CA ASP A 163 -5.25 9.13 20.69
C ASP A 163 -5.57 7.68 20.27
N PRO A 164 -6.55 7.04 20.92
CA PRO A 164 -6.90 5.65 20.63
C PRO A 164 -7.64 5.48 19.30
N ASN A 165 -8.20 6.55 18.74
CA ASN A 165 -8.99 6.51 17.51
C ASN A 165 -8.19 6.98 16.29
N ASP A 166 -6.88 7.25 16.47
CA ASP A 166 -6.03 7.76 15.41
C ASP A 166 -5.98 6.81 14.20
N PRO A 167 -6.22 7.30 12.97
CA PRO A 167 -6.36 6.41 11.82
C PRO A 167 -5.08 5.71 11.39
N GLU A 168 -3.94 6.38 11.48
CA GLU A 168 -2.64 5.83 11.10
C GLU A 168 -2.19 4.75 12.08
N LEU A 169 -2.29 5.05 13.38
CA LEU A 169 -2.02 4.10 14.46
C LEU A 169 -2.87 2.84 14.28
N ASN A 170 -4.17 3.01 14.06
CA ASN A 170 -5.10 1.89 13.94
C ASN A 170 -4.91 1.10 12.64
N LEU A 171 -4.45 1.74 11.57
CA LEU A 171 -4.04 1.06 10.35
C LEU A 171 -2.84 0.15 10.61
N ILE A 172 -1.78 0.69 11.22
CA ILE A 172 -0.53 -0.04 11.49
C ILE A 172 -0.77 -1.19 12.48
N LYS A 173 -1.46 -0.91 13.60
CA LYS A 173 -1.82 -1.96 14.58
C LYS A 173 -2.69 -3.04 13.94
N GLY A 174 -3.65 -2.67 13.08
CA GLY A 174 -4.50 -3.64 12.38
C GLY A 174 -3.70 -4.60 11.48
N TYR A 175 -2.70 -4.09 10.75
CA TYR A 175 -1.82 -4.95 9.95
C TYR A 175 -0.89 -5.82 10.81
N MET A 176 -0.39 -5.27 11.93
CA MET A 176 0.38 -6.05 12.90
C MET A 176 -0.47 -7.18 13.50
N ASP A 177 -1.71 -6.88 13.90
CA ASP A 177 -2.66 -7.86 14.44
C ASP A 177 -2.89 -9.01 13.44
N LEU A 178 -3.09 -8.71 12.14
CA LEU A 178 -3.20 -9.73 11.10
C LEU A 178 -1.95 -10.59 10.96
N LEU A 179 -0.76 -9.97 10.96
CA LEU A 179 0.51 -10.70 10.86
C LEU A 179 0.69 -11.66 12.05
N LEU A 180 0.34 -11.22 13.26
CA LEU A 180 0.47 -12.00 14.48
C LEU A 180 -0.59 -13.10 14.59
N ALA A 181 -1.80 -12.88 14.07
CA ALA A 181 -2.89 -13.86 14.11
C ALA A 181 -2.55 -15.18 13.40
N VAL A 182 -1.61 -15.16 12.45
CA VAL A 182 -1.15 -16.37 11.75
C VAL A 182 -0.40 -17.33 12.70
N ASN A 183 0.29 -16.79 13.72
CA ASN A 183 1.23 -17.57 14.54
C ASN A 183 0.98 -17.46 16.06
N LEU A 184 0.13 -16.55 16.53
CA LEU A 184 -0.09 -16.28 17.94
C LEU A 184 -1.58 -16.33 18.30
N PRO A 185 -1.97 -16.99 19.40
CA PRO A 185 -3.38 -17.19 19.76
C PRO A 185 -4.07 -15.94 20.33
N PHE A 186 -3.33 -14.83 20.50
CA PHE A 186 -3.83 -13.62 21.16
C PHE A 186 -4.35 -12.56 20.19
N SER A 187 -4.12 -12.73 18.89
CA SER A 187 -4.69 -11.88 17.84
C SER A 187 -5.66 -12.69 16.98
N SER A 188 -6.75 -12.05 16.56
CA SER A 188 -7.74 -12.66 15.65
C SER A 188 -7.98 -11.76 14.45
N PRO A 189 -8.18 -12.33 13.24
CA PRO A 189 -8.53 -11.54 12.07
C PRO A 189 -9.78 -10.66 12.27
N GLU A 190 -10.73 -11.10 13.10
CA GLU A 190 -11.96 -10.35 13.42
C GLU A 190 -11.69 -9.05 14.19
N GLN A 191 -10.75 -9.08 15.14
CA GLN A 191 -10.34 -7.88 15.88
C GLN A 191 -9.66 -6.87 14.95
N ALA A 192 -8.75 -7.34 14.09
CA ALA A 192 -8.11 -6.49 13.08
C ALA A 192 -9.15 -5.88 12.11
N ILE A 193 -10.10 -6.67 11.62
CA ILE A 193 -11.21 -6.18 10.77
C ILE A 193 -12.02 -5.09 11.49
N THR A 194 -12.32 -5.28 12.77
CA THR A 194 -13.07 -4.29 13.55
C THR A 194 -12.28 -2.99 13.70
N ARG A 195 -10.98 -3.09 14.03
CA ARG A 195 -10.08 -1.93 14.10
C ARG A 195 -10.03 -1.18 12.77
N PHE A 196 -9.85 -1.90 11.66
CA PHE A 196 -9.80 -1.32 10.33
C PHE A 196 -11.07 -0.56 9.96
N LYS A 197 -12.26 -1.12 10.23
CA LYS A 197 -13.54 -0.49 9.88
C LYS A 197 -13.89 0.73 10.75
N THR A 198 -13.38 0.77 11.97
CA THR A 198 -13.84 1.74 12.97
C THR A 198 -12.94 2.97 13.02
N TYR A 199 -11.62 2.75 12.93
CA TYR A 199 -10.65 3.81 13.23
C TYR A 199 -9.68 4.08 12.08
N ALA A 200 -9.33 3.07 11.30
CA ALA A 200 -8.23 3.19 10.34
C ALA A 200 -8.61 3.93 9.05
N ALA A 201 -7.60 4.54 8.43
CA ALA A 201 -7.64 5.16 7.10
C ALA A 201 -6.22 5.15 6.51
N PRO A 202 -6.02 5.36 5.20
CA PRO A 202 -7.01 5.60 4.15
C PRO A 202 -7.81 4.35 3.74
N ASN A 203 -8.99 4.58 3.16
CA ASN A 203 -9.95 3.53 2.81
C ASN A 203 -9.38 2.42 1.93
N TYR A 204 -8.48 2.71 0.99
CA TYR A 204 -7.95 1.67 0.10
C TYR A 204 -7.00 0.71 0.84
N LEU A 205 -6.14 1.22 1.74
CA LEU A 205 -5.30 0.37 2.60
C LEU A 205 -6.15 -0.43 3.60
N VAL A 206 -7.22 0.17 4.12
CA VAL A 206 -8.23 -0.50 4.95
C VAL A 206 -8.92 -1.63 4.20
N ASN A 207 -9.41 -1.35 2.98
CA ASN A 207 -10.08 -2.33 2.14
C ASN A 207 -9.13 -3.49 1.80
N ARG A 208 -7.86 -3.19 1.48
CA ARG A 208 -6.82 -4.22 1.27
C ARG A 208 -6.62 -5.08 2.52
N GLY A 209 -6.47 -4.48 3.70
CA GLY A 209 -6.28 -5.18 4.96
C GLY A 209 -7.46 -6.11 5.30
N ILE A 210 -8.69 -5.61 5.14
CA ILE A 210 -9.91 -6.41 5.35
C ILE A 210 -10.02 -7.55 4.32
N ALA A 211 -9.65 -7.31 3.05
CA ALA A 211 -9.64 -8.35 2.03
C ALA A 211 -8.65 -9.48 2.35
N VAL A 212 -7.45 -9.14 2.86
CA VAL A 212 -6.47 -10.11 3.36
C VAL A 212 -7.05 -10.91 4.52
N ALA A 213 -7.65 -10.24 5.50
CA ALA A 213 -8.25 -10.90 6.66
C ALA A 213 -9.33 -11.91 6.26
N TYR A 214 -10.27 -11.53 5.39
CA TYR A 214 -11.32 -12.44 4.93
C TYR A 214 -10.79 -13.56 4.02
N ARG A 215 -9.71 -13.33 3.25
CA ARG A 215 -9.04 -14.39 2.49
C ARG A 215 -8.50 -15.46 3.42
N ASP A 216 -7.89 -15.06 4.52
CA ASP A 216 -7.26 -15.96 5.49
C ASP A 216 -8.32 -16.69 6.35
N LEU A 217 -9.49 -16.08 6.54
CA LEU A 217 -10.70 -16.72 7.09
C LEU A 217 -11.46 -17.60 6.07
N GLU A 218 -10.92 -17.79 4.87
CA GLU A 218 -11.54 -18.53 3.75
C GLU A 218 -12.94 -18.00 3.33
N ASN A 219 -13.30 -16.77 3.70
CA ASN A 219 -14.51 -16.09 3.24
C ASN A 219 -14.24 -15.33 1.95
N TYR A 220 -14.06 -16.08 0.86
CA TYR A 220 -13.57 -15.54 -0.41
C TYR A 220 -14.53 -14.54 -1.05
N GLU A 221 -15.84 -14.72 -0.92
CA GLU A 221 -16.84 -13.80 -1.46
C GLU A 221 -16.76 -12.41 -0.82
N THR A 222 -16.55 -12.37 0.50
CA THR A 222 -16.38 -11.09 1.21
C THR A 222 -15.00 -10.49 0.92
N ALA A 223 -13.96 -11.32 0.86
CA ALA A 223 -12.61 -10.87 0.48
C ALA A 223 -12.60 -10.20 -0.90
N LEU A 224 -13.31 -10.77 -1.90
CA LEU A 224 -13.44 -10.19 -3.24
C LEU A 224 -14.10 -8.81 -3.21
N LYS A 225 -15.18 -8.63 -2.44
CA LYS A 225 -15.86 -7.32 -2.33
C LYS A 225 -14.91 -6.23 -1.82
N PHE A 226 -14.07 -6.54 -0.85
CA PHE A 226 -13.10 -5.57 -0.32
C PHE A 226 -11.90 -5.37 -1.26
N ALA A 227 -11.44 -6.42 -1.95
CA ALA A 227 -10.42 -6.27 -2.99
C ALA A 227 -10.92 -5.38 -4.15
N ASP A 228 -12.20 -5.50 -4.52
CA ASP A 228 -12.85 -4.66 -5.53
C ASP A 228 -12.88 -3.20 -5.10
N LYS A 229 -13.30 -2.91 -3.86
CA LYS A 229 -13.28 -1.54 -3.31
C LYS A 229 -11.88 -0.93 -3.26
N ALA A 230 -10.85 -1.75 -3.00
CA ALA A 230 -9.49 -1.26 -3.02
C ALA A 230 -9.04 -0.90 -4.45
N LEU A 231 -9.40 -1.72 -5.44
CA LEU A 231 -9.19 -1.44 -6.87
C LEU A 231 -10.01 -0.26 -7.39
N GLU A 232 -11.18 0.05 -6.83
CA GLU A 232 -11.93 1.25 -7.23
C GLU A 232 -11.15 2.54 -6.95
N ILE A 233 -10.34 2.55 -5.88
CA ILE A 233 -9.54 3.71 -5.46
C ILE A 233 -8.14 3.66 -6.10
N ALA A 234 -7.54 2.48 -6.17
CA ALA A 234 -6.21 2.23 -6.72
C ALA A 234 -6.30 1.24 -7.91
N PRO A 235 -6.86 1.67 -9.07
CA PRO A 235 -7.25 0.77 -10.16
C PRO A 235 -6.09 0.05 -10.82
N ASP A 236 -4.91 0.66 -10.85
CA ASP A 236 -3.75 0.10 -11.55
C ASP A 236 -2.73 -0.56 -10.62
N ASN A 237 -3.02 -0.65 -9.32
CA ASN A 237 -2.06 -1.17 -8.36
C ASN A 237 -1.86 -2.70 -8.51
N PRO A 238 -0.63 -3.16 -8.84
CA PRO A 238 -0.36 -4.57 -9.09
C PRO A 238 -0.51 -5.47 -7.85
N GLU A 239 -0.38 -4.95 -6.64
CA GLU A 239 -0.64 -5.73 -5.43
C GLU A 239 -2.12 -6.07 -5.27
N HIS A 240 -3.02 -5.15 -5.62
CA HIS A 240 -4.46 -5.42 -5.54
C HIS A 240 -4.90 -6.43 -6.60
N TYR A 241 -4.30 -6.38 -7.80
CA TYR A 241 -4.45 -7.46 -8.79
C TYR A 241 -3.94 -8.79 -8.25
N TYR A 242 -2.77 -8.81 -7.63
CA TYR A 242 -2.22 -10.03 -7.06
C TYR A 242 -3.12 -10.61 -5.95
N LEU A 243 -3.57 -9.79 -5.01
CA LEU A 243 -4.49 -10.19 -3.93
C LEU A 243 -5.79 -10.76 -4.48
N LYS A 244 -6.41 -10.10 -5.46
CA LYS A 244 -7.64 -10.60 -6.09
C LYS A 244 -7.41 -11.92 -6.82
N GLY A 245 -6.27 -12.08 -7.49
CA GLY A 245 -5.85 -13.34 -8.10
C GLY A 245 -5.71 -14.46 -7.06
N GLN A 246 -5.10 -14.19 -5.91
CA GLN A 246 -4.97 -15.15 -4.79
C GLN A 246 -6.33 -15.62 -4.28
N ILE A 247 -7.25 -14.68 -4.03
CA ILE A 247 -8.60 -14.98 -3.54
C ILE A 247 -9.35 -15.86 -4.55
N LEU A 248 -9.34 -15.48 -5.83
CA LEU A 248 -9.98 -16.26 -6.91
C LEU A 248 -9.36 -17.64 -7.06
N LYS A 249 -8.03 -17.76 -7.00
CA LYS A 249 -7.33 -19.04 -7.09
C LYS A 249 -7.78 -19.98 -5.97
N ASN A 250 -7.83 -19.49 -4.73
CA ASN A 250 -8.23 -20.29 -3.58
C ASN A 250 -9.70 -20.74 -3.70
N MET A 251 -10.60 -19.81 -4.04
CA MET A 251 -12.01 -20.08 -4.32
C MET A 251 -12.20 -21.12 -5.44
N GLY A 252 -11.50 -20.94 -6.57
CA GLY A 252 -11.56 -21.85 -7.71
C GLY A 252 -10.97 -23.22 -7.41
N LYS A 253 -9.94 -23.30 -6.55
CA LYS A 253 -9.37 -24.57 -6.09
C LYS A 253 -10.36 -25.33 -5.20
N GLN A 254 -11.03 -24.65 -4.26
CA GLN A 254 -12.03 -25.24 -3.36
C GLN A 254 -13.24 -25.75 -4.14
N GLN A 255 -13.70 -24.98 -5.13
CA GLN A 255 -14.87 -25.31 -5.95
C GLN A 255 -14.54 -26.21 -7.16
N ASN A 256 -13.26 -26.55 -7.37
CA ASN A 256 -12.79 -27.25 -8.57
C ASN A 256 -13.22 -26.58 -9.89
N SER A 257 -13.26 -25.25 -9.92
CA SER A 257 -13.86 -24.45 -11.00
C SER A 257 -12.79 -23.85 -11.93
N ILE A 258 -12.71 -24.38 -13.16
CA ILE A 258 -11.82 -23.85 -14.21
C ILE A 258 -12.13 -22.37 -14.52
N PRO A 259 -13.39 -21.94 -14.72
CA PRO A 259 -13.67 -20.53 -15.03
C PRO A 259 -13.17 -19.54 -13.96
N ILE A 260 -13.24 -19.93 -12.68
CA ILE A 260 -12.74 -19.08 -11.58
C ILE A 260 -11.20 -19.05 -11.58
N LEU A 261 -10.55 -20.20 -11.83
CA LEU A 261 -9.09 -20.28 -11.95
C LEU A 261 -8.57 -19.48 -13.16
N GLU A 262 -9.31 -19.45 -14.27
CA GLU A 262 -8.97 -18.62 -15.44
C GLU A 262 -9.08 -17.12 -15.13
N ARG A 263 -10.09 -16.71 -14.35
CA ARG A 263 -10.14 -15.33 -13.83
C ARG A 263 -8.97 -15.01 -12.90
N ALA A 264 -8.54 -15.96 -12.06
CA ALA A 264 -7.36 -15.77 -11.22
C ALA A 264 -6.09 -15.53 -12.07
N LEU A 265 -5.92 -16.30 -13.16
CA LEU A 265 -4.82 -16.11 -14.11
C LEU A 265 -4.85 -14.74 -14.77
N ASP A 266 -6.03 -14.22 -15.17
CA ASP A 266 -6.14 -12.87 -15.73
C ASP A 266 -5.59 -11.80 -14.76
N TYR A 267 -5.98 -11.87 -13.48
CA TYR A 267 -5.48 -10.94 -12.47
C TYR A 267 -3.99 -11.11 -12.18
N PHE A 268 -3.48 -12.35 -12.09
CA PHE A 268 -2.03 -12.56 -11.98
C PHE A 268 -1.27 -12.02 -13.20
N SER A 269 -1.84 -12.16 -14.41
CA SER A 269 -1.27 -11.61 -15.63
C SER A 269 -1.28 -10.07 -15.67
N ARG A 270 -2.26 -9.41 -15.05
CA ARG A 270 -2.24 -7.95 -14.89
C ARG A 270 -1.16 -7.50 -13.91
N ALA A 271 -1.04 -8.18 -12.77
CA ALA A 271 0.00 -7.89 -11.78
C ALA A 271 1.41 -8.06 -12.37
N ILE A 272 1.67 -9.16 -13.09
CA ILE A 272 3.01 -9.47 -13.61
C ILE A 272 3.46 -8.55 -14.74
N LYS A 273 2.54 -7.92 -15.47
CA LYS A 273 2.88 -6.89 -16.47
C LYS A 273 3.59 -5.68 -15.84
N GLN A 274 3.40 -5.47 -14.54
CA GLN A 274 4.00 -4.41 -13.76
C GLN A 274 5.10 -4.95 -12.83
N GLU A 275 5.70 -6.10 -13.15
CA GLU A 275 6.72 -6.71 -12.28
C GLU A 275 7.95 -5.83 -12.04
N SER A 276 8.22 -4.86 -12.92
CA SER A 276 9.32 -3.89 -12.73
C SER A 276 9.08 -2.91 -11.58
N GLN A 277 7.83 -2.73 -11.15
CA GLN A 277 7.43 -1.89 -10.02
C GLN A 277 7.49 -2.64 -8.68
N LEU A 278 7.62 -3.98 -8.74
CA LEU A 278 7.42 -4.86 -7.60
C LEU A 278 8.74 -5.44 -7.08
N PRO A 279 8.91 -5.52 -5.75
CA PRO A 279 10.06 -6.15 -5.14
C PRO A 279 10.05 -7.66 -5.35
N LYS A 280 11.24 -8.28 -5.26
CA LYS A 280 11.43 -9.72 -5.54
C LYS A 280 10.56 -10.62 -4.67
N PHE A 281 10.30 -10.22 -3.43
CA PHE A 281 9.46 -10.99 -2.51
C PHE A 281 7.99 -11.06 -2.93
N ILE A 282 7.52 -10.17 -3.82
CA ILE A 282 6.18 -10.24 -4.43
C ILE A 282 6.24 -10.98 -5.77
N VAL A 283 7.20 -10.63 -6.63
CA VAL A 283 7.32 -11.20 -7.99
C VAL A 283 7.54 -12.71 -7.95
N LYS A 284 8.37 -13.22 -7.03
CA LYS A 284 8.66 -14.66 -6.92
C LYS A 284 7.41 -15.48 -6.56
N PRO A 285 6.65 -15.19 -5.46
CA PRO A 285 5.37 -15.82 -5.20
C PRO A 285 4.35 -15.67 -6.33
N LEU A 286 4.20 -14.46 -6.91
CA LEU A 286 3.26 -14.23 -8.02
C LEU A 286 3.50 -15.18 -9.20
N LYS A 287 4.76 -15.32 -9.66
CA LYS A 287 5.12 -16.29 -10.73
C LYS A 287 4.84 -17.73 -10.32
N ARG A 288 5.10 -18.10 -9.07
CA ARG A 288 4.79 -19.43 -8.53
C ARG A 288 3.29 -19.70 -8.56
N GLU A 289 2.48 -18.73 -8.16
CA GLU A 289 1.02 -18.85 -8.13
C GLU A 289 0.39 -18.97 -9.50
N LEU A 290 0.89 -18.21 -10.48
CA LEU A 290 0.51 -18.34 -11.88
C LEU A 290 0.76 -19.78 -12.39
N ASN A 291 1.96 -20.31 -12.13
CA ASN A 291 2.33 -21.67 -12.52
C ASN A 291 1.48 -22.74 -11.82
N GLN A 292 1.24 -22.59 -10.52
CA GLN A 292 0.39 -23.51 -9.76
C GLN A 292 -1.06 -23.51 -10.28
N THR A 293 -1.59 -22.34 -10.64
CA THR A 293 -2.96 -22.19 -11.15
C THR A 293 -3.12 -22.88 -12.50
N ASN A 294 -2.15 -22.69 -13.41
CA ASN A 294 -2.10 -23.42 -14.70
C ASN A 294 -2.07 -24.94 -14.50
N LYS A 295 -1.20 -25.43 -13.60
CA LYS A 295 -1.12 -26.87 -13.28
C LYS A 295 -2.44 -27.39 -12.71
N ARG A 296 -3.12 -26.60 -11.87
CA ARG A 296 -4.42 -26.99 -11.32
C ARG A 296 -5.48 -27.11 -12.41
N ILE A 297 -5.57 -26.15 -13.33
CA ILE A 297 -6.51 -26.23 -14.47
C ILE A 297 -6.24 -27.48 -15.31
N ALA A 298 -4.98 -27.76 -15.67
CA ALA A 298 -4.60 -28.95 -16.44
C ALA A 298 -5.02 -30.24 -15.72
N LYS A 299 -4.80 -30.31 -14.40
CA LYS A 299 -5.23 -31.45 -13.57
C LYS A 299 -6.75 -31.65 -13.61
N ILE A 300 -7.54 -30.58 -13.47
CA ILE A 300 -9.01 -30.67 -13.53
C ILE A 300 -9.48 -31.15 -14.91
N LYS A 301 -8.89 -30.63 -15.99
CA LYS A 301 -9.22 -31.08 -17.36
C LYS A 301 -8.95 -32.57 -17.56
N ALA A 302 -7.83 -33.07 -17.05
CA ALA A 302 -7.50 -34.49 -17.12
C ALA A 302 -8.46 -35.35 -16.26
N GLU A 303 -8.84 -34.90 -15.07
CA GLU A 303 -9.81 -35.59 -14.20
C GLU A 303 -11.21 -35.68 -14.84
N THR A 304 -11.65 -34.64 -15.57
CA THR A 304 -12.94 -34.62 -16.25
C THR A 304 -12.93 -35.45 -17.53
N ALA A 305 -11.81 -35.52 -18.25
CA ALA A 305 -11.69 -36.32 -19.47
C ALA A 305 -11.66 -37.84 -19.23
N ASN A 306 -11.33 -38.26 -18.00
CA ASN A 306 -11.28 -39.66 -17.58
C ASN A 306 -12.58 -40.15 -16.91
N LYS A 307 -13.64 -39.34 -16.89
CA LYS A 307 -14.97 -39.68 -16.37
C LYS A 307 -15.95 -39.79 -17.52
#